data_AF-A0A931XQR9-F1
#
_entry.id   AF-A0A931XQR9-F1
#
_cell.length_a   1.000
_cell.length_b   1.000
_cell.length_c   1.000
_cell.angle_alpha   90.00
_cell.angle_beta   90.00
_cell.angle_gamma   90.00
#
_symmetry.space_group_name_H-M   'P 1'
#
loop_
_entity.id
_entity.type
_entity.pdbx_description
1 polymer ?
#
loop_
_entity_poly.entity_id
_entity_poly.type
_entity_poly.pdbx_seq_one_letter_code
_entity_poly.pdbx_strand_id
1 'polypeptide(L)'
;MILFVIVISFCSLLFAVYLARYVLRKDTGTQKMQEISNAIKEGAEAFLARQNRTILLLAALLAALIFALYGFVRAPNPADPAPPLELAFWTTLSFVLGALCSVIAGYVGMWVSIRANIRTASAVRTSLNEGLRIALRGGAVSGLFVVAMSLLGVGGLYALLQAMGHDPQKIPFTIVGYGFGASFVALFAQLGGGIYTKAADVGADLVGKVEAGIPEDDPRNPAVIADLVGDNVGDCAGRGADLFESTAAENIGAMILGVGLFPYFGLQGVLFPLVARAFGLVASIVGIVIVRTDENGDPMAALNRGYYVASILAVAGFFVSSKWLLAVDPAVHPEAASAWLYFFFCGVIGIVMAQAFVYITQYYTEYKYRPVRSIAEASQTGPATNIIAGIAVGLECTAVPVLVISAAIIGSYYLGNMSGVPHAGLFGTAVATMGMLGTAAYILAMDTFGPITDNAGGIVEMSQQPEDVRRKTDRLDAVGNTTKALTKGYAIGSAALAAFLLFSAYLDEVAHYGLKLESVNIARPEVFVGGLLGAMLV
;
A
#
# COMPACT_ATOMS: atom_id res chain seq x y z
N MET A 1 24.04 -6.61 -3.81
CA MET A 1 22.61 -6.29 -4.08
C MET A 1 21.76 -6.46 -2.83
N ILE A 2 21.64 -7.68 -2.27
CA ILE A 2 20.85 -7.94 -1.05
C ILE A 2 21.31 -7.10 0.15
N LEU A 3 22.63 -7.02 0.40
CA LEU A 3 23.16 -6.17 1.47
C LEU A 3 22.73 -4.70 1.33
N PHE A 4 22.69 -4.17 0.11
CA PHE A 4 22.21 -2.81 -0.15
C PHE A 4 20.73 -2.67 0.23
N VAL A 5 19.88 -3.63 -0.17
CA VAL A 5 18.46 -3.65 0.21
C VAL A 5 18.28 -3.70 1.73
N ILE A 6 19.03 -4.56 2.42
CA ILE A 6 18.97 -4.70 3.89
C ILE A 6 19.40 -3.41 4.57
N VAL A 7 20.53 -2.81 4.15
CA VAL A 7 21.04 -1.56 4.72
C VAL A 7 20.05 -0.42 4.54
N ILE A 8 19.51 -0.22 3.33
CA ILE A 8 18.54 0.85 3.06
C ILE A 8 17.26 0.64 3.87
N SER A 9 16.78 -0.60 3.96
CA SER A 9 15.56 -0.89 4.72
C SER A 9 15.78 -0.66 6.22
N PHE A 10 16.92 -1.07 6.77
CA PHE A 10 17.29 -0.78 8.15
C PHE A 10 17.44 0.73 8.41
N CYS A 11 18.11 1.47 7.53
CA CYS A 11 18.20 2.93 7.59
C CYS A 11 16.82 3.59 7.53
N SER A 12 15.90 3.05 6.72
CA SER A 12 14.52 3.55 6.62
C SER A 12 13.75 3.31 7.92
N LEU A 13 13.92 2.15 8.56
CA LEU A 13 13.36 1.88 9.89
C LEU A 13 13.94 2.81 10.96
N LEU A 14 15.25 3.06 10.94
CA LEU A 14 15.87 4.03 11.85
C LEU A 14 15.33 5.45 11.63
N PHE A 15 15.09 5.83 10.37
CA PHE A 15 14.47 7.11 10.04
C PHE A 15 13.00 7.17 10.49
N ALA A 16 12.25 6.07 10.36
CA ALA A 16 10.90 5.96 10.91
C ALA A 16 10.91 6.11 12.45
N VAL A 17 11.86 5.49 13.16
CA VAL A 17 12.06 5.69 14.61
C VAL A 17 12.43 7.14 14.92
N TYR A 18 13.26 7.78 14.11
CA TYR A 18 13.57 9.20 14.24
C TYR A 18 12.32 10.08 14.09
N LEU A 19 11.47 9.83 13.08
CA LEU A 19 10.20 10.53 12.88
C LEU A 19 9.23 10.28 14.05
N ALA A 20 9.13 9.04 14.53
CA ALA A 20 8.32 8.71 15.70
C ALA A 20 8.79 9.51 16.93
N ARG A 21 10.10 9.56 17.20
CA ARG A 21 10.66 10.38 18.29
C ARG A 21 10.42 11.87 18.08
N TYR A 22 10.49 12.35 16.84
CA TYR A 22 10.18 13.74 16.50
C TYR A 22 8.73 14.08 16.86
N VAL A 23 7.78 13.24 16.46
CA VAL A 23 6.36 13.39 16.79
C VAL A 23 6.17 13.30 18.30
N LEU A 24 6.67 12.25 18.96
CA LEU A 24 6.46 12.01 20.39
C LEU A 24 6.93 13.16 21.30
N ARG A 25 7.93 13.94 20.87
CA ARG A 25 8.44 15.12 21.60
C ARG A 25 7.53 16.36 21.52
N LYS A 26 6.54 16.37 20.62
CA LYS A 26 5.59 17.48 20.47
C LYS A 26 4.57 17.46 21.60
N ASP A 27 4.04 18.65 21.87
CA ASP A 27 3.07 18.93 22.93
C ASP A 27 1.77 18.14 22.75
N THR A 28 1.21 17.65 23.86
CA THR A 28 -0.02 16.86 23.90
C THR A 28 -1.26 17.71 24.16
N GLY A 29 -1.15 19.03 24.14
CA GLY A 29 -2.28 19.93 24.31
C GLY A 29 -2.82 19.96 25.74
N THR A 30 -4.06 20.42 25.85
CA THR A 30 -4.72 20.65 27.15
C THR A 30 -5.09 19.34 27.85
N GLN A 31 -5.37 19.41 29.15
CA GLN A 31 -5.82 18.26 29.93
C GLN A 31 -7.05 17.56 29.30
N LYS A 32 -8.03 18.34 28.84
CA LYS A 32 -9.22 17.82 28.16
C LYS A 32 -8.86 17.03 26.88
N MET A 33 -7.95 17.56 26.07
CA MET A 33 -7.49 16.85 24.85
C MET A 33 -6.83 15.51 25.19
N GLN A 34 -6.08 15.47 26.30
CA GLN A 34 -5.42 14.25 26.77
C GLN A 34 -6.42 13.21 27.28
N GLU A 35 -7.46 13.63 28.00
CA GLU A 35 -8.54 12.75 28.47
C GLU A 35 -9.25 12.06 27.28
N ILE A 36 -9.63 12.83 26.27
CA ILE A 36 -10.27 12.31 25.05
C ILE A 36 -9.33 11.36 24.29
N SER A 37 -8.08 11.78 24.07
CA SER A 37 -7.09 10.95 23.35
C SER A 37 -6.80 9.64 24.08
N ASN A 38 -6.80 9.64 25.42
CA ASN A 38 -6.62 8.43 26.20
C ASN A 38 -7.79 7.45 26.04
N ALA A 39 -9.03 7.94 25.95
CA ALA A 39 -10.20 7.10 25.69
C ALA A 39 -10.13 6.46 24.28
N ILE A 40 -9.77 7.24 23.25
CA ILE A 40 -9.55 6.73 21.89
C ILE A 40 -8.44 5.68 21.89
N LYS A 41 -7.33 5.96 22.60
CA LYS A 41 -6.20 5.04 22.72
C LYS A 41 -6.62 3.71 23.35
N GLU A 42 -7.35 3.74 24.46
CA GLU A 42 -7.80 2.53 25.15
C GLU A 42 -8.71 1.69 24.25
N GLY A 43 -9.67 2.31 23.57
CA GLY A 43 -10.56 1.62 22.63
C GLY A 43 -9.81 0.96 21.47
N ALA A 44 -8.87 1.68 20.85
CA ALA A 44 -8.09 1.16 19.74
C ALA A 44 -7.15 0.02 20.15
N GLU A 45 -6.46 0.15 21.29
CA GLU A 45 -5.60 -0.91 21.83
C GLU A 45 -6.42 -2.16 22.20
N ALA A 46 -7.61 -2.00 22.79
CA ALA A 46 -8.51 -3.10 23.13
C ALA A 46 -9.04 -3.84 21.89
N PHE A 47 -9.50 -3.08 20.88
CA PHE A 47 -10.01 -3.65 19.64
C PHE A 47 -8.91 -4.44 18.91
N LEU A 48 -7.72 -3.86 18.73
CA LEU A 48 -6.63 -4.54 18.02
C LEU A 48 -6.10 -5.75 18.79
N ALA A 49 -6.06 -5.70 20.13
CA ALA A 49 -5.70 -6.88 20.91
C ALA A 49 -6.68 -8.04 20.65
N ARG A 50 -7.98 -7.76 20.56
CA ARG A 50 -9.00 -8.77 20.26
C ARG A 50 -8.90 -9.26 18.82
N GLN A 51 -8.81 -8.35 17.84
CA GLN A 51 -8.71 -8.68 16.41
C GLN A 51 -7.44 -9.51 16.13
N ASN A 52 -6.27 -9.03 16.56
CA ASN A 52 -5.01 -9.70 16.29
C ASN A 52 -4.94 -11.08 16.94
N ARG A 53 -5.51 -11.27 18.14
CA ARG A 53 -5.59 -12.61 18.76
C ARG A 53 -6.39 -13.59 17.89
N THR A 54 -7.51 -13.15 17.32
CA THR A 54 -8.32 -13.99 16.43
C THR A 54 -7.58 -14.28 15.13
N ILE A 55 -6.98 -13.26 14.51
CA ILE A 55 -6.22 -13.41 13.26
C ILE A 55 -5.04 -14.38 13.45
N LEU A 56 -4.27 -14.24 14.53
CA LEU A 56 -3.13 -15.12 14.82
C LEU A 56 -3.56 -16.57 15.06
N LEU A 57 -4.72 -16.79 15.70
CA LEU A 57 -5.27 -18.13 15.87
C LEU A 57 -5.65 -18.75 14.52
N LEU A 58 -6.36 -18.01 13.66
CA LEU A 58 -6.74 -18.50 12.34
C LEU A 58 -5.51 -18.71 11.43
N ALA A 59 -4.51 -17.83 11.53
CA ALA A 59 -3.25 -17.96 10.81
C ALA A 59 -2.49 -19.21 11.26
N ALA A 60 -2.46 -19.53 12.56
CA ALA A 60 -1.83 -20.74 13.06
C ALA A 60 -2.52 -22.02 12.55
N LEU A 61 -3.86 -22.02 12.48
CA LEU A 61 -4.62 -23.14 11.90
C LEU A 61 -4.31 -23.30 10.41
N LEU A 62 -4.28 -22.19 9.66
CA LEU A 62 -3.96 -22.23 8.23
C LEU A 62 -2.49 -22.64 8.00
N ALA A 63 -1.55 -22.19 8.83
CA ALA A 63 -0.16 -22.61 8.77
C ALA A 63 -0.02 -24.13 8.97
N ALA A 64 -0.73 -24.70 9.94
CA ALA A 64 -0.76 -26.15 10.15
C ALA A 64 -1.35 -26.89 8.93
N LEU A 65 -2.39 -26.33 8.31
CA LEU A 65 -2.98 -26.86 7.09
C LEU A 65 -2.01 -26.82 5.90
N ILE A 66 -1.33 -25.68 5.66
CA ILE A 66 -0.33 -25.53 4.61
C ILE A 66 0.79 -26.57 4.79
N PHE A 67 1.32 -26.69 6.00
CA PHE A 67 2.37 -27.66 6.31
C PHE A 67 1.90 -29.09 6.05
N ALA A 68 0.70 -29.46 6.50
CA ALA A 68 0.15 -30.79 6.30
C ALA A 68 -0.09 -31.09 4.81
N LEU A 69 -0.61 -30.13 4.06
CA LEU A 69 -0.88 -30.27 2.63
C LEU A 69 0.41 -30.47 1.84
N TYR A 70 1.42 -29.62 2.03
CA TYR A 70 2.69 -29.73 1.30
C TYR A 70 3.57 -30.88 1.80
N GLY A 71 3.52 -31.20 3.09
CA GLY A 71 4.39 -32.20 3.70
C GLY A 71 3.89 -33.64 3.54
N PHE A 72 2.56 -33.86 3.53
CA PHE A 72 1.98 -35.20 3.59
C PHE A 72 0.96 -35.53 2.51
N VAL A 73 0.27 -34.53 1.92
CA VAL A 73 -0.84 -34.78 0.98
C VAL A 73 -0.41 -34.61 -0.47
N ARG A 74 0.34 -33.54 -0.78
CA ARG A 74 0.78 -33.21 -2.13
C ARG A 74 1.86 -34.20 -2.58
N ALA A 75 1.63 -34.84 -3.72
CA ALA A 75 2.63 -35.71 -4.34
C ALA A 75 3.85 -34.89 -4.78
N PRO A 76 5.08 -35.36 -4.53
CA PRO A 76 6.30 -34.69 -4.98
C PRO A 76 6.34 -34.58 -6.50
N ASN A 77 6.80 -33.44 -7.00
CA ASN A 77 7.02 -33.22 -8.42
C ASN A 77 8.51 -32.90 -8.67
N PRO A 78 9.13 -33.39 -9.76
CA PRO A 78 10.50 -33.03 -10.11
C PRO A 78 10.75 -31.52 -10.27
N ALA A 79 9.71 -30.76 -10.62
CA ALA A 79 9.73 -29.30 -10.72
C ALA A 79 9.75 -28.58 -9.36
N ASP A 80 9.57 -29.32 -8.25
CA ASP A 80 9.54 -28.70 -6.93
C ASP A 80 10.87 -28.01 -6.58
N PRO A 81 10.82 -26.82 -5.94
CA PRO A 81 12.01 -26.08 -5.58
C PRO A 81 12.82 -26.75 -4.45
N ALA A 82 12.17 -27.61 -3.66
CA ALA A 82 12.77 -28.38 -2.57
C ALA A 82 11.99 -29.69 -2.32
N PRO A 83 12.57 -30.67 -1.60
CA PRO A 83 11.87 -31.86 -1.13
C PRO A 83 10.59 -31.51 -0.34
N PRO A 84 9.56 -32.39 -0.31
CA PRO A 84 8.23 -32.06 0.24
C PRO A 84 8.24 -31.47 1.65
N LEU A 85 8.96 -32.09 2.60
CA LEU A 85 9.04 -31.61 3.98
C LEU A 85 9.76 -30.27 4.11
N GLU A 86 10.77 -30.05 3.29
CA GLU A 86 11.55 -28.81 3.28
C GLU A 86 10.75 -27.66 2.64
N LEU A 87 10.07 -27.93 1.53
CA LEU A 87 9.15 -27.00 0.90
C LEU A 87 7.99 -26.64 1.84
N ALA A 88 7.39 -27.63 2.49
CA ALA A 88 6.35 -27.44 3.48
C ALA A 88 6.83 -26.56 4.64
N PHE A 89 8.01 -26.85 5.19
CA PHE A 89 8.59 -26.08 6.27
C PHE A 89 8.83 -24.62 5.88
N TRP A 90 9.54 -24.37 4.77
CA TRP A 90 9.91 -23.01 4.38
C TRP A 90 8.73 -22.18 3.88
N THR A 91 7.78 -22.78 3.17
CA THR A 91 6.54 -22.09 2.75
C THR A 91 5.72 -21.71 3.98
N THR A 92 5.56 -22.63 4.94
CA THR A 92 4.80 -22.38 6.18
C THR A 92 5.50 -21.35 7.07
N LEU A 93 6.82 -21.44 7.22
CA LEU A 93 7.60 -20.47 7.98
C LEU A 93 7.52 -19.08 7.35
N SER A 94 7.63 -18.99 6.03
CA SER A 94 7.46 -17.74 5.28
C SER A 94 6.06 -17.17 5.50
N PHE A 95 5.02 -18.00 5.46
CA PHE A 95 3.64 -17.60 5.80
C PHE A 95 3.51 -17.03 7.21
N VAL A 96 4.04 -17.73 8.22
CA VAL A 96 3.99 -17.25 9.60
C VAL A 96 4.74 -15.91 9.75
N LEU A 97 5.92 -15.77 9.13
CA LEU A 97 6.69 -14.53 9.18
C LEU A 97 5.99 -13.38 8.47
N GLY A 98 5.37 -13.63 7.30
CA GLY A 98 4.56 -12.64 6.58
C GLY A 98 3.37 -12.17 7.40
N ALA A 99 2.65 -13.10 8.01
CA ALA A 99 1.53 -12.79 8.89
C ALA A 99 1.97 -11.96 10.12
N LEU A 100 3.05 -12.38 10.80
CA LEU A 100 3.58 -11.65 11.96
C LEU A 100 4.05 -10.25 11.58
N CYS A 101 4.78 -10.10 10.47
CA CYS A 101 5.24 -8.80 10.00
C CYS A 101 4.07 -7.88 9.63
N SER A 102 3.02 -8.41 8.99
CA SER A 102 1.80 -7.65 8.65
C SER A 102 1.07 -7.15 9.91
N VAL A 103 0.90 -8.02 10.93
CA VAL A 103 0.32 -7.64 12.23
C VAL A 103 1.15 -6.55 12.91
N ILE A 104 2.48 -6.70 12.93
CA ILE A 104 3.39 -5.71 13.53
C ILE A 104 3.29 -4.37 12.78
N ALA A 105 3.26 -4.41 11.44
CA ALA A 105 3.18 -3.20 10.62
C ALA A 105 1.88 -2.43 10.87
N GLY A 106 0.73 -3.12 10.90
CA GLY A 106 -0.55 -2.52 11.25
C GLY A 106 -0.58 -1.95 12.68
N TYR A 107 -0.03 -2.70 13.65
CA TYR A 107 0.03 -2.24 15.04
C TYR A 107 0.93 -1.02 15.23
N VAL A 108 2.13 -1.00 14.63
CA VAL A 108 3.05 0.14 14.70
C VAL A 108 2.42 1.37 14.05
N GLY A 109 1.74 1.21 12.91
CA GLY A 109 1.01 2.29 12.25
C GLY A 109 0.01 2.96 13.20
N MET A 110 -0.93 2.17 13.74
CA MET A 110 -1.93 2.66 14.69
C MET A 110 -1.32 3.24 15.97
N TRP A 111 -0.28 2.61 16.53
CA TRP A 111 0.38 3.09 17.74
C TRP A 111 0.96 4.49 17.57
N VAL A 112 1.53 4.78 16.41
CA VAL A 112 2.07 6.10 16.08
C VAL A 112 0.95 7.08 15.74
N SER A 113 -0.05 6.68 14.94
CA SER A 113 -1.18 7.52 14.55
C SER A 113 -1.87 8.10 15.79
N ILE A 114 -2.34 7.28 16.73
CA ILE A 114 -3.01 7.76 17.96
C ILE A 114 -2.19 8.83 18.69
N ARG A 115 -0.87 8.64 18.75
CA ARG A 115 0.04 9.58 19.41
C ARG A 115 0.27 10.84 18.56
N ALA A 116 0.19 10.75 17.24
CA ALA A 116 0.24 11.88 16.32
C ALA A 116 -1.05 12.69 16.31
N ASN A 117 -2.23 12.07 16.51
CA ASN A 117 -3.55 12.72 16.47
C ASN A 117 -3.62 13.90 17.44
N ILE A 118 -3.39 13.64 18.74
CA ILE A 118 -3.42 14.68 19.78
C ILE A 118 -2.36 15.77 19.58
N ARG A 119 -1.20 15.41 19.02
CA ARG A 119 -0.11 16.35 18.77
C ARG A 119 -0.39 17.24 17.57
N THR A 120 -1.07 16.69 16.57
CA THR A 120 -1.61 17.44 15.44
C THR A 120 -2.67 18.41 15.95
N ALA A 121 -3.61 17.93 16.77
CA ALA A 121 -4.65 18.74 17.41
C ALA A 121 -4.06 19.89 18.27
N SER A 122 -2.97 19.63 19.01
CA SER A 122 -2.31 20.70 19.77
C SER A 122 -1.59 21.70 18.85
N ALA A 123 -0.91 21.22 17.80
CA ALA A 123 -0.12 22.07 16.92
C ALA A 123 -0.96 23.02 16.06
N VAL A 124 -2.14 22.61 15.59
CA VAL A 124 -3.03 23.48 14.79
C VAL A 124 -3.52 24.71 15.56
N ARG A 125 -3.50 24.67 16.91
CA ARG A 125 -3.79 25.84 17.75
C ARG A 125 -2.83 26.99 17.48
N THR A 126 -1.60 26.71 17.06
CA THR A 126 -0.57 27.73 16.78
C THR A 126 -0.21 27.84 15.30
N SER A 127 -0.13 26.73 14.57
CA SER A 127 0.29 26.71 13.16
C SER A 127 -0.33 25.57 12.38
N LEU A 128 -0.95 25.90 11.24
CA LEU A 128 -1.43 24.94 10.26
C LEU A 128 -0.28 24.11 9.69
N ASN A 129 0.87 24.75 9.42
CA ASN A 129 2.03 24.06 8.86
C ASN A 129 2.65 23.06 9.83
N GLU A 130 2.75 23.40 11.13
CA GLU A 130 3.22 22.41 12.11
C GLU A 130 2.22 21.26 12.27
N GLY A 131 0.91 21.53 12.26
CA GLY A 131 -0.13 20.49 12.20
C GLY A 131 0.05 19.54 11.01
N LEU A 132 0.15 20.09 9.79
CA LEU A 132 0.41 19.34 8.55
C LEU A 132 1.67 18.46 8.67
N ARG A 133 2.78 19.03 9.16
CA ARG A 133 4.05 18.32 9.26
C ARG A 133 4.02 17.21 10.32
N ILE A 134 3.36 17.42 11.45
CA ILE A 134 3.22 16.40 12.49
C ILE A 134 2.36 15.25 11.98
N ALA A 135 1.22 15.55 11.36
CA ALA A 135 0.33 14.54 10.80
C ALA A 135 1.02 13.72 9.70
N LEU A 136 1.65 14.38 8.71
CA LEU A 136 2.34 13.69 7.63
C LEU A 136 3.52 12.87 8.15
N ARG A 137 4.30 13.39 9.11
CA ARG A 137 5.43 12.66 9.69
C ARG A 137 4.96 11.49 10.56
N GLY A 138 3.82 11.61 11.23
CA GLY A 138 3.15 10.51 11.92
C GLY A 138 2.79 9.39 10.93
N GLY A 139 2.12 9.75 9.83
CA GLY A 139 1.77 8.80 8.77
C GLY A 139 2.99 8.18 8.08
N ALA A 140 4.04 8.96 7.86
CA ALA A 140 5.30 8.50 7.28
C ALA A 140 5.99 7.41 8.10
N VAL A 141 5.79 7.37 9.43
CA VAL A 141 6.32 6.26 10.24
C VAL A 141 5.69 4.94 9.79
N SER A 142 4.37 4.90 9.60
CA SER A 142 3.68 3.72 9.08
C SER A 142 4.16 3.40 7.66
N GLY A 143 4.17 4.38 6.76
CA GLY A 143 4.57 4.20 5.36
C GLY A 143 5.97 3.63 5.17
N LEU A 144 6.95 4.18 5.88
CA LEU A 144 8.33 3.71 5.82
C LEU A 144 8.49 2.35 6.50
N PHE A 145 7.81 2.12 7.63
CA PHE A 145 7.87 0.86 8.35
C PHE A 145 7.31 -0.29 7.52
N VAL A 146 6.13 -0.11 6.91
CA VAL A 146 5.47 -1.08 6.04
C VAL A 146 6.38 -1.52 4.88
N VAL A 147 6.86 -0.55 4.09
CA VAL A 147 7.68 -0.86 2.90
C VAL A 147 9.05 -1.42 3.29
N ALA A 148 9.68 -0.91 4.35
CA ALA A 148 10.98 -1.41 4.82
C ALA A 148 10.87 -2.81 5.43
N MET A 149 9.81 -3.12 6.17
CA MET A 149 9.58 -4.46 6.72
C MET A 149 9.31 -5.48 5.62
N SER A 150 8.53 -5.11 4.60
CA SER A 150 8.31 -5.96 3.42
C SER A 150 9.63 -6.30 2.72
N LEU A 151 10.50 -5.30 2.50
CA LEU A 151 11.82 -5.52 1.92
C LEU A 151 12.76 -6.34 2.82
N LEU A 152 12.77 -6.10 4.12
CA LEU A 152 13.58 -6.88 5.06
C LEU A 152 13.11 -8.32 5.18
N GLY A 153 11.81 -8.56 5.15
CA GLY A 153 11.26 -9.91 5.22
C GLY A 153 11.58 -10.71 3.96
N VAL A 154 11.25 -10.17 2.78
CA VAL A 154 11.52 -10.85 1.51
C VAL A 154 13.03 -10.98 1.27
N GLY A 155 13.78 -9.88 1.41
CA GLY A 155 15.22 -9.87 1.20
C GLY A 155 16.00 -10.67 2.24
N GLY A 156 15.54 -10.68 3.50
CA GLY A 156 16.12 -11.44 4.60
C GLY A 156 15.88 -12.94 4.47
N LEU A 157 14.66 -13.36 4.13
CA LEU A 157 14.36 -14.76 3.82
C LEU A 157 15.17 -15.26 2.63
N TYR A 158 15.27 -14.45 1.58
CA TYR A 158 16.09 -14.78 0.42
C TYR A 158 17.56 -14.94 0.82
N ALA A 159 18.12 -14.00 1.59
CA ALA A 159 19.50 -14.06 2.06
C ALA A 159 19.78 -15.30 2.93
N LEU A 160 18.84 -15.65 3.80
CA LEU A 160 18.94 -16.80 4.70
C LEU A 160 18.98 -18.11 3.91
N LEU A 161 18.01 -18.33 3.02
CA LEU A 161 17.96 -19.53 2.18
C LEU A 161 19.18 -19.62 1.27
N GLN A 162 19.66 -18.51 0.72
CA GLN A 162 20.87 -18.48 -0.08
C GLN A 162 22.11 -18.88 0.76
N ALA A 163 22.22 -18.38 2.00
CA ALA A 163 23.32 -18.73 2.91
C ALA A 163 23.27 -20.20 3.34
N MET A 164 22.09 -20.82 3.35
CA MET A 164 21.89 -22.25 3.62
C MET A 164 22.15 -23.15 2.40
N GLY A 165 22.54 -22.57 1.25
CA GLY A 165 22.93 -23.32 0.05
C GLY A 165 21.78 -23.68 -0.89
N HIS A 166 20.59 -23.10 -0.71
CA HIS A 166 19.48 -23.28 -1.65
C HIS A 166 19.79 -22.62 -2.99
N ASP A 167 19.27 -23.21 -4.08
CA ASP A 167 19.37 -22.63 -5.42
C ASP A 167 18.68 -21.26 -5.46
N PRO A 168 19.43 -20.17 -5.72
CA PRO A 168 18.87 -18.83 -5.75
C PRO A 168 17.70 -18.61 -6.73
N GLN A 169 17.61 -19.40 -7.82
CA GLN A 169 16.49 -19.33 -8.78
C GLN A 169 15.19 -19.88 -8.19
N LYS A 170 15.30 -20.83 -7.25
CA LYS A 170 14.17 -21.54 -6.65
C LYS A 170 13.65 -20.86 -5.39
N ILE A 171 14.46 -20.01 -4.76
CA ILE A 171 14.11 -19.29 -3.54
C ILE A 171 12.80 -18.48 -3.65
N PRO A 172 12.54 -17.68 -4.72
CA PRO A 172 11.32 -16.88 -4.84
C PRO A 172 10.03 -17.72 -4.72
N PHE A 173 10.03 -18.92 -5.30
CA PHE A 173 8.91 -19.86 -5.28
C PHE A 173 8.70 -20.46 -3.88
N THR A 174 9.76 -20.61 -3.10
CA THR A 174 9.70 -21.12 -1.72
C THR A 174 9.19 -20.06 -0.74
N ILE A 175 9.55 -18.78 -0.94
CA ILE A 175 9.19 -17.68 -0.02
C ILE A 175 7.82 -17.05 -0.33
N VAL A 176 7.10 -17.54 -1.35
CA VAL A 176 5.76 -17.07 -1.72
C VAL A 176 4.77 -17.09 -0.54
N GLY A 177 4.99 -18.00 0.42
CA GLY A 177 4.26 -18.04 1.68
C GLY A 177 4.25 -16.69 2.41
N TYR A 178 5.33 -15.90 2.33
CA TYR A 178 5.41 -14.57 2.98
C TYR A 178 4.34 -13.61 2.48
N GLY A 179 4.16 -13.51 1.15
CA GLY A 179 3.07 -12.74 0.55
C GLY A 179 1.72 -13.27 1.01
N PHE A 180 1.51 -14.59 0.94
CA PHE A 180 0.23 -15.18 1.35
C PHE A 180 -0.14 -14.94 2.82
N GLY A 181 0.83 -15.04 3.73
CA GLY A 181 0.64 -14.73 5.14
C GLY A 181 0.31 -13.25 5.38
N ALA A 182 0.95 -12.36 4.62
CA ALA A 182 0.63 -10.95 4.64
C ALA A 182 -0.82 -10.70 4.17
N SER A 183 -1.26 -11.33 3.08
CA SER A 183 -2.62 -11.20 2.55
C SER A 183 -3.69 -11.74 3.47
N PHE A 184 -3.39 -12.87 4.11
CA PHE A 184 -4.30 -13.45 5.09
C PHE A 184 -4.60 -12.47 6.23
N VAL A 185 -3.56 -11.82 6.78
CA VAL A 185 -3.74 -10.82 7.84
C VAL A 185 -4.44 -9.57 7.32
N ALA A 186 -4.03 -9.06 6.16
CA ALA A 186 -4.61 -7.86 5.55
C ALA A 186 -6.12 -7.99 5.34
N LEU A 187 -6.57 -9.15 4.82
CA LEU A 187 -8.00 -9.44 4.61
C LEU A 187 -8.83 -9.24 5.89
N PHE A 188 -8.43 -9.88 6.99
CA PHE A 188 -9.17 -9.77 8.25
C PHE A 188 -8.99 -8.41 8.92
N ALA A 189 -7.81 -7.80 8.81
CA ALA A 189 -7.55 -6.50 9.42
C ALA A 189 -8.38 -5.38 8.76
N GLN A 190 -8.46 -5.41 7.42
CA GLN A 190 -9.23 -4.45 6.64
C GLN A 190 -10.74 -4.66 6.83
N LEU A 191 -11.21 -5.90 6.81
CA LEU A 191 -12.64 -6.20 7.02
C LEU A 191 -13.07 -5.89 8.45
N GLY A 192 -12.31 -6.35 9.45
CA GLY A 192 -12.64 -6.16 10.86
C GLY A 192 -12.62 -4.68 11.26
N GLY A 193 -11.52 -3.99 10.96
CA GLY A 193 -11.38 -2.55 11.23
C GLY A 193 -12.38 -1.72 10.42
N GLY A 194 -12.61 -2.07 9.15
CA GLY A 194 -13.55 -1.41 8.25
C GLY A 194 -15.01 -1.48 8.71
N ILE A 195 -15.46 -2.66 9.17
CA ILE A 195 -16.80 -2.83 9.75
C ILE A 195 -16.94 -1.99 11.02
N TYR A 196 -15.92 -1.99 11.89
CA TYR A 196 -15.95 -1.22 13.13
C TYR A 196 -16.09 0.29 12.88
N THR A 197 -15.20 0.86 12.04
CA THR A 197 -15.24 2.30 11.73
C THR A 197 -16.54 2.70 11.07
N LYS A 198 -16.97 2.01 10.00
CA LYS A 198 -18.14 2.45 9.24
C LYS A 198 -19.46 2.26 9.99
N ALA A 199 -19.55 1.28 10.90
CA ALA A 199 -20.70 1.16 11.78
C ALA A 199 -20.79 2.33 12.77
N ALA A 200 -19.65 2.80 13.30
CA ALA A 200 -19.60 3.91 14.24
C ALA A 200 -19.83 5.26 13.55
N ASP A 201 -19.11 5.54 12.46
CA ASP A 201 -19.21 6.73 11.60
C ASP A 201 -20.66 7.00 11.17
N VAL A 202 -21.29 6.03 10.48
CA VAL A 202 -22.69 6.16 10.02
C VAL A 202 -23.67 6.36 11.17
N GLY A 203 -23.45 5.69 12.31
CA GLY A 203 -24.29 5.85 13.49
C GLY A 203 -24.14 7.22 14.14
N ALA A 204 -22.91 7.71 14.26
CA ALA A 204 -22.60 9.01 14.85
C ALA A 204 -23.19 10.14 13.99
N ASP A 205 -22.96 10.09 12.68
CA ASP A 205 -23.34 11.16 11.77
C ASP A 205 -24.85 11.24 11.54
N LEU A 206 -25.53 10.11 11.35
CA LEU A 206 -26.98 10.12 11.14
C LEU A 206 -27.73 10.65 12.37
N VAL A 207 -27.45 10.09 13.55
CA VAL A 207 -28.15 10.51 14.78
C VAL A 207 -27.70 11.91 15.21
N GLY A 208 -26.41 12.21 15.13
CA GLY A 208 -25.86 13.50 15.54
C GLY A 208 -26.30 14.64 14.63
N LYS A 209 -25.91 14.59 13.36
CA LYS A 209 -26.06 15.72 12.42
C LYS A 209 -27.48 15.81 11.86
N VAL A 210 -28.10 14.68 11.52
CA VAL A 210 -29.39 14.66 10.81
C VAL A 210 -30.59 14.66 11.76
N GLU A 211 -30.58 13.83 12.80
CA GLU A 211 -31.72 13.71 13.72
C GLU A 211 -31.68 14.72 14.87
N ALA A 212 -30.54 14.82 15.57
CA ALA A 212 -30.39 15.67 16.74
C ALA A 212 -29.96 17.11 16.42
N GLY A 213 -29.38 17.35 15.24
CA GLY A 213 -28.89 18.67 14.82
C GLY A 213 -27.73 19.19 15.66
N ILE A 214 -26.92 18.29 16.23
CA ILE A 214 -25.68 18.64 16.94
C ILE A 214 -24.48 18.60 15.97
N PRO A 215 -23.39 19.33 16.28
CA PRO A 215 -22.17 19.26 15.48
C PRO A 215 -21.64 17.84 15.29
N GLU A 216 -20.88 17.66 14.20
CA GLU A 216 -20.02 16.48 14.01
C GLU A 216 -19.00 16.38 15.15
N ASP A 217 -18.64 15.17 15.57
CA ASP A 217 -17.75 14.92 16.71
C ASP A 217 -18.19 15.52 18.07
N ASP A 218 -19.46 15.89 18.23
CA ASP A 218 -19.92 16.49 19.47
C ASP A 218 -19.78 15.51 20.67
N PRO A 219 -19.23 15.94 21.82
CA PRO A 219 -18.99 15.06 22.97
C PRO A 219 -20.27 14.52 23.61
N ARG A 220 -21.45 15.03 23.26
CA ARG A 220 -22.76 14.50 23.68
C ARG A 220 -23.15 13.24 22.91
N ASN A 221 -22.56 12.99 21.75
CA ASN A 221 -22.84 11.83 20.92
C ASN A 221 -22.00 10.63 21.38
N PRO A 222 -22.63 9.55 21.90
CA PRO A 222 -21.89 8.42 22.47
C PRO A 222 -21.13 7.60 21.42
N ALA A 223 -21.42 7.77 20.12
CA ALA A 223 -20.76 7.04 19.04
C ALA A 223 -19.39 7.63 18.64
N VAL A 224 -19.11 8.89 18.99
CA VAL A 224 -17.92 9.62 18.50
C VAL A 224 -16.60 8.98 18.94
N ILE A 225 -16.52 8.45 20.17
CA ILE A 225 -15.31 7.73 20.59
C ILE A 225 -15.09 6.46 19.75
N ALA A 226 -16.16 5.73 19.43
CA ALA A 226 -16.06 4.54 18.59
C ALA A 226 -15.67 4.90 17.15
N ASP A 227 -16.16 6.03 16.63
CA ASP A 227 -15.82 6.52 15.31
C ASP A 227 -14.31 6.82 15.21
N LEU A 228 -13.80 7.64 16.12
CA LEU A 228 -12.38 7.99 16.17
C LEU A 228 -11.47 6.80 16.49
N VAL A 229 -11.94 5.83 17.28
CA VAL A 229 -11.25 4.53 17.43
C VAL A 229 -11.19 3.82 16.08
N GLY A 230 -12.31 3.81 15.35
CA GLY A 230 -12.48 3.27 14.01
C GLY A 230 -11.41 3.76 13.03
N ASP A 231 -11.17 5.06 12.95
CA ASP A 231 -10.14 5.62 12.08
C ASP A 231 -8.74 5.05 12.33
N ASN A 232 -8.41 4.77 13.60
CA ASN A 232 -7.11 4.24 13.96
C ASN A 232 -7.02 2.73 13.67
N VAL A 233 -8.09 1.97 13.86
CA VAL A 233 -8.06 0.50 13.70
C VAL A 233 -8.38 0.04 12.27
N GLY A 234 -9.21 0.78 11.55
CA GLY A 234 -9.56 0.53 10.15
C GLY A 234 -8.64 1.30 9.21
N ASP A 235 -8.75 2.63 9.22
CA ASP A 235 -8.09 3.48 8.22
C ASP A 235 -6.56 3.61 8.42
N CYS A 236 -6.02 3.34 9.62
CA CYS A 236 -4.56 3.24 9.81
C CYS A 236 -4.06 1.79 9.81
N ALA A 237 -4.46 0.97 10.78
CA ALA A 237 -3.89 -0.38 10.93
C ALA A 237 -4.25 -1.31 9.76
N GLY A 238 -5.52 -1.30 9.33
CA GLY A 238 -5.98 -2.10 8.19
C GLY A 238 -5.27 -1.71 6.90
N ARG A 239 -5.12 -0.40 6.64
CA ARG A 239 -4.41 0.11 5.44
C ARG A 239 -2.92 -0.17 5.44
N GLY A 240 -2.27 -0.11 6.61
CA GLY A 240 -0.88 -0.51 6.75
C GLY A 240 -0.67 -1.99 6.40
N ALA A 241 -1.59 -2.87 6.81
CA ALA A 241 -1.54 -4.29 6.46
C ALA A 241 -1.83 -4.57 4.97
N ASP A 242 -2.79 -3.85 4.39
CA ASP A 242 -3.17 -3.89 2.97
C ASP A 242 -1.98 -3.56 2.05
N LEU A 243 -1.30 -2.44 2.28
CA LEU A 243 -0.13 -2.08 1.46
C LEU A 243 1.12 -2.92 1.78
N PHE A 244 1.24 -3.44 3.01
CA PHE A 244 2.31 -4.38 3.34
C PHE A 244 2.17 -5.66 2.50
N GLU A 245 0.95 -6.19 2.41
CA GLU A 245 0.60 -7.31 1.55
C GLU A 245 0.99 -7.05 0.10
N SER A 246 0.52 -5.94 -0.48
CA SER A 246 0.72 -5.69 -1.91
C SER A 246 2.21 -5.62 -2.22
N THR A 247 2.95 -4.83 -1.44
CA THR A 247 4.39 -4.70 -1.64
C THR A 247 5.14 -6.03 -1.50
N ALA A 248 4.73 -6.90 -0.58
CA ALA A 248 5.36 -8.21 -0.39
C ALA A 248 5.06 -9.16 -1.56
N ALA A 249 3.79 -9.29 -1.94
CA ALA A 249 3.34 -10.16 -3.02
C ALA A 249 3.91 -9.71 -4.38
N GLU A 250 3.90 -8.41 -4.66
CA GLU A 250 4.41 -7.84 -5.91
C GLU A 250 5.93 -7.95 -6.01
N ASN A 251 6.67 -7.78 -4.90
CA ASN A 251 8.10 -8.04 -4.86
C ASN A 251 8.39 -9.50 -5.25
N ILE A 252 7.71 -10.47 -4.61
CA ILE A 252 7.92 -11.90 -4.89
C ILE A 252 7.49 -12.27 -6.32
N GLY A 253 6.35 -11.78 -6.78
CA GLY A 253 5.87 -12.01 -8.15
C GLY A 253 6.83 -11.48 -9.21
N ALA A 254 7.40 -10.28 -8.99
CA ALA A 254 8.42 -9.73 -9.88
C ALA A 254 9.75 -10.50 -9.82
N MET A 255 10.13 -11.03 -8.65
CA MET A 255 11.29 -11.91 -8.52
C MET A 255 11.09 -13.20 -9.32
N ILE A 256 9.90 -13.80 -9.26
CA ILE A 256 9.53 -15.02 -10.02
C ILE A 256 9.66 -14.78 -11.53
N LEU A 257 9.09 -13.69 -12.05
CA LEU A 257 9.28 -13.36 -13.48
C LEU A 257 10.74 -13.05 -13.81
N GLY A 258 11.51 -12.50 -12.87
CA GLY A 258 12.95 -12.30 -13.01
C GLY A 258 13.74 -13.61 -13.17
N VAL A 259 13.25 -14.72 -12.60
CA VAL A 259 13.85 -16.06 -12.80
C VAL A 259 13.71 -16.51 -14.25
N GLY A 260 12.59 -16.22 -14.91
CA GLY A 260 12.39 -16.52 -16.34
C GLY A 260 13.43 -15.87 -17.25
N LEU A 261 14.03 -14.74 -16.83
CA LEU A 261 15.06 -14.00 -17.55
C LEU A 261 16.48 -14.25 -17.02
N PHE A 262 16.67 -15.26 -16.18
CA PHE A 262 17.97 -15.61 -15.62
C PHE A 262 19.06 -15.84 -16.68
N PRO A 263 18.82 -16.41 -17.87
CA PRO A 263 19.85 -16.57 -18.89
C PRO A 263 20.53 -15.26 -19.33
N TYR A 264 19.84 -14.13 -19.21
CA TYR A 264 20.34 -12.81 -19.64
C TYR A 264 20.88 -11.98 -18.48
N PHE A 265 20.17 -11.95 -17.34
CA PHE A 265 20.50 -11.05 -16.21
C PHE A 265 21.05 -11.79 -14.99
N GLY A 266 20.98 -13.12 -14.96
CA GLY A 266 21.28 -13.93 -13.80
C GLY A 266 20.51 -13.48 -12.56
N LEU A 267 21.19 -13.48 -11.41
CA LEU A 267 20.63 -13.03 -10.13
C LEU A 267 20.24 -11.55 -10.10
N GLN A 268 20.78 -10.75 -11.01
CA GLN A 268 20.49 -9.31 -11.04
C GLN A 268 19.03 -9.06 -11.45
N GLY A 269 18.51 -9.83 -12.42
CA GLY A 269 17.11 -9.77 -12.82
C GLY A 269 16.15 -10.16 -11.68
N VAL A 270 16.49 -11.23 -10.95
CA VAL A 270 15.72 -11.69 -9.78
C VAL A 270 15.69 -10.63 -8.68
N LEU A 271 16.81 -9.96 -8.39
CA LEU A 271 16.91 -9.01 -7.28
C LEU A 271 16.57 -7.56 -7.65
N PHE A 272 16.37 -7.26 -8.93
CA PHE A 272 15.94 -5.95 -9.44
C PHE A 272 14.76 -5.33 -8.69
N PRO A 273 13.61 -6.01 -8.50
CA PRO A 273 12.46 -5.40 -7.83
C PRO A 273 12.78 -4.90 -6.42
N LEU A 274 13.58 -5.64 -5.66
CA LEU A 274 13.97 -5.27 -4.29
C LEU A 274 14.88 -4.03 -4.27
N VAL A 275 15.84 -3.95 -5.20
CA VAL A 275 16.75 -2.80 -5.32
C VAL A 275 16.00 -1.55 -5.78
N ALA A 276 15.10 -1.70 -6.76
CA ALA A 276 14.28 -0.59 -7.26
C ALA A 276 13.38 -0.01 -6.14
N ARG A 277 12.73 -0.88 -5.35
CA ARG A 277 11.95 -0.46 -4.17
C ARG A 277 12.80 0.24 -3.12
N ALA A 278 14.02 -0.23 -2.88
CA ALA A 278 14.93 0.40 -1.92
C ALA A 278 15.28 1.86 -2.31
N PHE A 279 15.51 2.14 -3.59
CA PHE A 279 15.65 3.52 -4.06
C PHE A 279 14.35 4.34 -3.85
N GLY A 280 13.20 3.71 -4.08
CA GLY A 280 11.89 4.29 -3.82
C GLY A 280 11.66 4.73 -2.36
N LEU A 281 12.15 3.95 -1.39
CA LEU A 281 12.16 4.33 0.03
C LEU A 281 12.96 5.61 0.28
N VAL A 282 14.16 5.71 -0.28
CA VAL A 282 15.01 6.91 -0.16
C VAL A 282 14.32 8.12 -0.77
N ALA A 283 13.75 7.96 -1.97
CA ALA A 283 12.99 9.00 -2.65
C ALA A 283 11.79 9.49 -1.81
N SER A 284 11.05 8.55 -1.21
CA SER A 284 9.91 8.85 -0.34
C SER A 284 10.33 9.63 0.91
N ILE A 285 11.44 9.25 1.56
CA ILE A 285 12.00 9.96 2.72
C ILE A 285 12.29 11.43 2.37
N VAL A 286 12.95 11.68 1.24
CA VAL A 286 13.28 13.04 0.81
C VAL A 286 12.00 13.85 0.53
N GLY A 287 11.04 13.24 -0.16
CA GLY A 287 9.73 13.86 -0.40
C GLY A 287 9.05 14.30 0.90
N ILE A 288 8.97 13.41 1.89
CA ILE A 288 8.32 13.66 3.20
C ILE A 288 8.98 14.83 3.94
N VAL A 289 10.32 14.90 3.92
CA VAL A 289 11.07 15.92 4.67
C VAL A 289 10.86 17.33 4.10
N ILE A 290 10.65 17.45 2.79
CA ILE A 290 10.53 18.73 2.07
C ILE A 290 9.14 19.34 2.20
N VAL A 291 8.11 18.57 2.59
CA VAL A 291 6.74 19.09 2.73
C VAL A 291 6.68 20.23 3.75
N ARG A 292 6.15 21.36 3.26
CA ARG A 292 5.87 22.59 4.02
C ARG A 292 4.76 23.37 3.33
N THR A 293 3.95 24.05 4.12
CA THR A 293 2.93 25.01 3.67
C THR A 293 3.05 26.32 4.44
N ASP A 294 2.41 27.36 3.90
CA ASP A 294 2.19 28.62 4.61
C ASP A 294 0.86 28.53 5.37
N GLU A 295 0.62 29.41 6.36
CA GLU A 295 -0.61 29.37 7.19
C GLU A 295 -1.91 29.52 6.37
N ASN A 296 -1.84 30.26 5.25
CA ASN A 296 -2.94 30.42 4.29
C ASN A 296 -2.78 29.56 3.04
N GLY A 297 -1.72 28.76 2.94
CA GLY A 297 -1.44 27.91 1.80
C GLY A 297 -2.36 26.68 1.74
N ASP A 298 -2.48 26.07 0.56
CA ASP A 298 -3.21 24.82 0.36
C ASP A 298 -2.36 23.62 0.84
N PRO A 299 -2.79 22.87 1.87
CA PRO A 299 -2.05 21.70 2.34
C PRO A 299 -1.92 20.62 1.26
N MET A 300 -2.90 20.47 0.38
CA MET A 300 -2.86 19.48 -0.71
C MET A 300 -1.77 19.81 -1.72
N ALA A 301 -1.61 21.09 -2.06
CA ALA A 301 -0.50 21.54 -2.91
C ALA A 301 0.87 21.25 -2.26
N ALA A 302 0.99 21.35 -0.93
CA ALA A 302 2.22 21.00 -0.23
C ALA A 302 2.53 19.50 -0.31
N LEU A 303 1.52 18.63 -0.12
CA LEU A 303 1.65 17.18 -0.27
C LEU A 303 2.01 16.78 -1.72
N ASN A 304 1.38 17.40 -2.72
CA ASN A 304 1.69 17.15 -4.13
C ASN A 304 3.14 17.55 -4.49
N ARG A 305 3.64 18.68 -3.96
CA ARG A 305 5.05 19.08 -4.18
C ARG A 305 6.03 18.04 -3.65
N GLY A 306 5.81 17.51 -2.44
CA GLY A 306 6.66 16.45 -1.90
C GLY A 306 6.58 15.17 -2.74
N TYR A 307 5.39 14.85 -3.26
CA TYR A 307 5.19 13.69 -4.13
C TYR A 307 5.91 13.81 -5.48
N TYR A 308 5.91 15.00 -6.11
CA TYR A 308 6.66 15.23 -7.34
C TYR A 308 8.17 15.05 -7.13
N VAL A 309 8.70 15.55 -6.02
CA VAL A 309 10.12 15.36 -5.68
C VAL A 309 10.43 13.87 -5.48
N ALA A 310 9.58 13.15 -4.73
CA ALA A 310 9.74 11.70 -4.56
C ALA A 310 9.68 10.96 -5.91
N SER A 311 8.76 11.34 -6.80
CA SER A 311 8.61 10.72 -8.12
C SER A 311 9.83 10.96 -9.02
N ILE A 312 10.36 12.19 -9.06
CA ILE A 312 11.58 12.51 -9.83
C ILE A 312 12.79 11.73 -9.30
N LEU A 313 12.94 11.64 -7.98
CA LEU A 313 13.99 10.85 -7.36
C LEU A 313 13.81 9.35 -7.59
N ALA A 314 12.57 8.86 -7.63
CA ALA A 314 12.26 7.49 -7.99
C ALA A 314 12.66 7.20 -9.44
N VAL A 315 12.39 8.10 -10.40
CA VAL A 315 12.86 7.98 -11.79
C VAL A 315 14.39 7.87 -11.83
N ALA A 316 15.10 8.75 -11.11
CA ALA A 316 16.56 8.67 -11.03
C ALA A 316 17.04 7.34 -10.41
N GLY A 317 16.39 6.87 -9.36
CA GLY A 317 16.63 5.56 -8.75
C GLY A 317 16.42 4.39 -9.71
N PHE A 318 15.34 4.44 -10.50
CA PHE A 318 15.04 3.46 -11.55
C PHE A 318 16.06 3.46 -12.67
N PHE A 319 16.57 4.63 -13.06
CA PHE A 319 17.64 4.73 -14.05
C PHE A 319 18.91 4.02 -13.56
N VAL A 320 19.30 4.29 -12.31
CA VAL A 320 20.47 3.66 -11.68
C VAL A 320 20.27 2.16 -11.52
N SER A 321 19.13 1.71 -10.99
CA SER A 321 18.88 0.27 -10.77
C SER A 321 18.78 -0.49 -12.09
N SER A 322 18.13 0.06 -13.11
CA SER A 322 18.00 -0.60 -14.42
C SER A 322 19.36 -0.74 -15.10
N LYS A 323 20.17 0.33 -15.11
CA LYS A 323 21.52 0.27 -15.68
C LYS A 323 22.44 -0.67 -14.89
N TRP A 324 22.29 -0.73 -13.57
CA TRP A 324 23.14 -1.57 -12.72
C TRP A 324 22.78 -3.06 -12.80
N LEU A 325 21.49 -3.42 -12.85
CA LEU A 325 21.04 -4.80 -12.72
C LEU A 325 20.50 -5.42 -14.02
N LEU A 326 20.13 -4.62 -15.01
CA LEU A 326 19.51 -5.09 -16.26
C LEU A 326 20.36 -4.77 -17.49
N ALA A 327 21.61 -4.34 -17.30
CA ALA A 327 22.57 -4.21 -18.38
C ALA A 327 23.20 -5.57 -18.67
N VAL A 328 23.21 -5.98 -19.94
CA VAL A 328 23.87 -7.19 -20.40
C VAL A 328 25.23 -6.86 -21.01
N ASP A 329 26.13 -7.84 -21.02
CA ASP A 329 27.38 -7.72 -21.79
C ASP A 329 27.07 -7.81 -23.29
N PRO A 330 27.31 -6.75 -24.09
CA PRO A 330 27.05 -6.78 -25.53
C PRO A 330 27.90 -7.80 -26.29
N ALA A 331 29.00 -8.29 -25.71
CA ALA A 331 29.80 -9.35 -26.30
C ALA A 331 29.12 -10.73 -26.20
N VAL A 332 28.24 -10.92 -25.21
CA VAL A 332 27.53 -12.19 -24.97
C VAL A 332 26.12 -12.15 -25.58
N HIS A 333 25.39 -11.04 -25.38
CA HIS A 333 24.03 -10.83 -25.86
C HIS A 333 23.91 -9.49 -26.62
N PRO A 334 24.44 -9.40 -27.86
CA PRO A 334 24.39 -8.17 -28.64
C PRO A 334 22.95 -7.69 -28.91
N GLU A 335 22.01 -8.62 -29.07
CA GLU A 335 20.59 -8.35 -29.26
C GLU A 335 19.95 -7.60 -28.09
N ALA A 336 20.44 -7.83 -26.87
CA ALA A 336 19.88 -7.29 -25.64
C ALA A 336 20.69 -6.12 -25.06
N ALA A 337 21.68 -5.58 -25.78
CA ALA A 337 22.59 -4.54 -25.28
C ALA A 337 21.87 -3.29 -24.73
N SER A 338 20.70 -2.96 -25.30
CA SER A 338 19.85 -1.84 -24.87
C SER A 338 18.73 -2.23 -23.89
N ALA A 339 18.65 -3.48 -23.44
CA ALA A 339 17.55 -3.99 -22.63
C ALA A 339 17.28 -3.15 -21.38
N TRP A 340 18.33 -2.75 -20.66
CA TRP A 340 18.22 -1.92 -19.46
C TRP A 340 17.47 -0.60 -19.69
N LEU A 341 17.59 0.00 -20.88
CA LEU A 341 16.94 1.26 -21.21
C LEU A 341 15.44 1.07 -21.46
N TYR A 342 15.07 -0.03 -22.11
CA TYR A 342 13.66 -0.40 -22.29
C TYR A 342 12.98 -0.67 -20.95
N PHE A 343 13.62 -1.44 -20.05
CA PHE A 343 13.08 -1.68 -18.71
C PHE A 343 13.05 -0.41 -17.86
N PHE A 344 14.03 0.49 -18.01
CA PHE A 344 13.95 1.81 -17.39
C PHE A 344 12.68 2.56 -17.83
N PHE A 345 12.37 2.58 -19.12
CA PHE A 345 11.14 3.21 -19.61
C PHE A 345 9.87 2.48 -19.14
N CYS A 346 9.88 1.15 -18.98
CA CYS A 346 8.79 0.43 -18.32
C CYS A 346 8.57 0.93 -16.88
N GLY A 347 9.65 1.12 -16.11
CA GLY A 347 9.58 1.68 -14.77
C GLY A 347 9.03 3.12 -14.76
N VAL A 348 9.44 3.95 -15.72
CA VAL A 348 8.92 5.31 -15.89
C VAL A 348 7.42 5.29 -16.21
N ILE A 349 6.93 4.37 -17.05
CA ILE A 349 5.49 4.19 -17.31
C ILE A 349 4.74 3.94 -16.00
N GLY A 350 5.27 3.07 -15.14
CA GLY A 350 4.72 2.83 -13.80
C GLY A 350 4.64 4.07 -12.92
N ILE A 351 5.71 4.87 -12.87
CA ILE A 351 5.75 6.11 -12.08
C ILE A 351 4.77 7.16 -12.65
N VAL A 352 4.70 7.28 -13.97
CA VAL A 352 3.74 8.17 -14.64
C VAL A 352 2.31 7.72 -14.37
N MET A 353 2.04 6.42 -14.37
CA MET A 353 0.75 5.86 -13.97
C MET A 353 0.42 6.22 -12.52
N ALA A 354 1.34 6.03 -11.58
CA ALA A 354 1.14 6.44 -10.18
C ALA A 354 0.74 7.92 -10.07
N GLN A 355 1.45 8.79 -10.81
CA GLN A 355 1.15 10.21 -10.86
C GLN A 355 -0.21 10.53 -11.50
N ALA A 356 -0.57 9.81 -12.56
CA ALA A 356 -1.88 9.94 -13.20
C ALA A 356 -3.01 9.56 -12.22
N PHE A 357 -2.85 8.46 -11.47
CA PHE A 357 -3.81 8.06 -10.44
C PHE A 357 -3.97 9.11 -9.35
N VAL A 358 -2.88 9.77 -8.95
CA VAL A 358 -2.95 10.88 -8.01
C VAL A 358 -3.79 12.03 -8.57
N TYR A 359 -3.54 12.46 -9.81
CA TYR A 359 -4.31 13.56 -10.39
C TYR A 359 -5.77 13.21 -10.67
N ILE A 360 -6.03 12.02 -11.23
CA ILE A 360 -7.39 11.57 -11.58
C ILE A 360 -8.23 11.49 -10.31
N THR A 361 -7.73 10.83 -9.28
CA THR A 361 -8.49 10.68 -8.04
C THR A 361 -8.72 12.04 -7.40
N GLN A 362 -7.70 12.91 -7.34
CA GLN A 362 -7.84 14.27 -6.82
C GLN A 362 -8.91 15.07 -7.59
N TYR A 363 -9.01 14.93 -8.91
CA TYR A 363 -10.05 15.59 -9.71
C TYR A 363 -11.47 15.12 -9.33
N TYR A 364 -11.64 13.83 -9.02
CA TYR A 364 -12.93 13.25 -8.69
C TYR A 364 -13.33 13.39 -7.22
N THR A 365 -12.39 13.70 -6.32
CA THR A 365 -12.63 13.70 -4.86
C THR A 365 -12.40 15.02 -4.16
N GLU A 366 -11.69 15.97 -4.77
CA GLU A 366 -11.46 17.27 -4.17
C GLU A 366 -12.60 18.26 -4.50
N TYR A 367 -13.08 18.98 -3.47
CA TYR A 367 -14.22 19.91 -3.56
C TYR A 367 -14.04 21.09 -4.53
N LYS A 368 -12.82 21.33 -5.03
CA LYS A 368 -12.54 22.41 -5.99
C LYS A 368 -12.93 22.07 -7.43
N TYR A 369 -13.15 20.79 -7.76
CA TYR A 369 -13.41 20.36 -9.12
C TYR A 369 -14.89 20.09 -9.39
N ARG A 370 -15.23 20.02 -10.69
CA ARG A 370 -16.59 19.80 -11.20
C ARG A 370 -17.30 18.60 -10.56
N PRO A 371 -16.70 17.40 -10.44
CA PRO A 371 -17.45 16.21 -10.00
C PRO A 371 -18.04 16.39 -8.60
N VAL A 372 -17.22 16.80 -7.63
CA VAL A 372 -17.67 17.03 -6.25
C VAL A 372 -18.62 18.22 -6.14
N ARG A 373 -18.35 19.32 -6.87
CA ARG A 373 -19.26 20.48 -6.91
C ARG A 373 -20.65 20.11 -7.43
N SER A 374 -20.72 19.27 -8.46
CA SER A 374 -22.01 18.83 -9.02
C SER A 374 -22.82 17.99 -8.04
N ILE A 375 -22.17 17.19 -7.19
CA ILE A 375 -22.82 16.42 -6.12
C ILE A 375 -23.34 17.37 -5.03
N ALA A 376 -22.54 18.35 -4.63
CA ALA A 376 -22.95 19.37 -3.67
C ALA A 376 -24.12 20.23 -4.19
N GLU A 377 -24.11 20.60 -5.48
CA GLU A 377 -25.22 21.30 -6.13
C GLU A 377 -26.49 20.43 -6.18
N ALA A 378 -26.36 19.13 -6.50
CA ALA A 378 -27.47 18.18 -6.49
C ALA A 378 -28.08 17.96 -5.09
N SER A 379 -27.36 18.31 -4.01
CA SER A 379 -27.90 18.26 -2.65
C SER A 379 -28.97 19.33 -2.40
N GLN A 380 -29.03 20.41 -3.20
CA GLN A 380 -30.06 21.44 -3.08
C GLN A 380 -31.48 20.94 -3.38
N THR A 381 -31.60 19.85 -4.16
CA THR A 381 -32.88 19.22 -4.51
C THR A 381 -33.19 17.98 -3.65
N GLY A 382 -32.35 17.69 -2.64
CA GLY A 382 -32.56 16.66 -1.64
C GLY A 382 -31.62 15.46 -1.72
N PRO A 383 -31.74 14.50 -0.78
CA PRO A 383 -30.81 13.36 -0.67
C PRO A 383 -30.83 12.41 -1.88
N ALA A 384 -31.99 12.22 -2.52
CA ALA A 384 -32.11 11.30 -3.65
C ALA A 384 -31.27 11.76 -4.85
N THR A 385 -31.32 13.05 -5.19
CA THR A 385 -30.52 13.63 -6.28
C THR A 385 -29.04 13.66 -5.96
N ASN A 386 -28.68 13.88 -4.69
CA ASN A 386 -27.30 13.73 -4.22
C ASN A 386 -26.76 12.32 -4.45
N ILE A 387 -27.51 11.28 -4.04
CA ILE A 387 -27.12 9.88 -4.23
C ILE A 387 -27.02 9.53 -5.72
N ILE A 388 -27.99 9.94 -6.55
CA ILE A 388 -27.96 9.70 -8.00
C ILE A 388 -26.73 10.35 -8.64
N ALA A 389 -26.45 11.61 -8.32
CA ALA A 389 -25.27 12.32 -8.82
C ALA A 389 -23.96 11.66 -8.35
N GLY A 390 -23.88 11.27 -7.08
CA GLY A 390 -22.74 10.57 -6.51
C GLY A 390 -22.46 9.22 -7.18
N ILE A 391 -23.49 8.40 -7.39
CA ILE A 391 -23.36 7.12 -8.12
C ILE A 391 -22.93 7.36 -9.56
N ALA A 392 -23.52 8.34 -10.25
CA ALA A 392 -23.16 8.67 -11.62
C ALA A 392 -21.68 9.09 -11.75
N VAL A 393 -21.21 9.97 -10.85
CA VAL A 393 -19.78 10.36 -10.77
C VAL A 393 -18.89 9.17 -10.42
N GLY A 394 -19.33 8.29 -9.52
CA GLY A 394 -18.60 7.07 -9.17
C GLY A 394 -18.46 6.08 -10.35
N LEU A 395 -19.48 5.96 -11.19
CA LEU A 395 -19.38 5.17 -12.43
C LEU A 395 -18.48 5.87 -13.46
N GLU A 396 -18.60 7.19 -13.62
CA GLU A 396 -17.76 8.00 -14.51
C GLU A 396 -16.27 7.88 -14.16
N CYS A 397 -15.91 7.91 -12.87
CA CYS A 397 -14.53 7.99 -12.41
C CYS A 397 -13.71 6.72 -12.70
N THR A 398 -14.33 5.61 -13.09
CA THR A 398 -13.65 4.37 -13.47
C THR A 398 -13.04 4.39 -14.86
N ALA A 399 -13.56 5.23 -15.77
CA ALA A 399 -13.21 5.20 -17.19
C ALA A 399 -11.73 5.56 -17.43
N VAL A 400 -11.27 6.69 -16.88
CA VAL A 400 -9.89 7.18 -17.07
C VAL A 400 -8.85 6.26 -16.40
N PRO A 401 -9.03 5.80 -15.14
CA PRO A 401 -8.13 4.83 -14.52
C PRO A 401 -7.94 3.55 -15.34
N VAL A 402 -9.02 2.99 -15.91
CA VAL A 402 -8.92 1.78 -16.76
C VAL A 402 -8.11 2.05 -18.02
N LEU A 403 -8.29 3.21 -18.66
CA LEU A 403 -7.48 3.60 -19.82
C LEU A 403 -6.00 3.76 -19.46
N VAL A 404 -5.69 4.34 -18.31
CA VAL A 404 -4.31 4.49 -17.82
C VAL A 404 -3.67 3.13 -17.52
N ILE A 405 -4.37 2.23 -16.83
CA ILE A 405 -3.91 0.85 -16.58
C ILE A 405 -3.65 0.15 -17.91
N SER A 406 -4.60 0.22 -18.85
CA SER A 406 -4.49 -0.44 -20.15
C SER A 406 -3.28 0.06 -20.95
N ALA A 407 -3.08 1.39 -20.98
CA ALA A 407 -1.93 1.99 -21.63
C ALA A 407 -0.61 1.58 -20.95
N ALA A 408 -0.59 1.48 -19.62
CA ALA A 408 0.59 1.07 -18.87
C ALA A 408 0.96 -0.40 -19.13
N ILE A 409 -0.02 -1.32 -19.10
CA ILE A 409 0.20 -2.74 -19.40
C ILE A 409 0.69 -2.92 -20.83
N ILE A 410 -0.02 -2.37 -21.83
CA ILE A 410 0.34 -2.53 -23.24
C ILE A 410 1.69 -1.88 -23.53
N GLY A 411 1.92 -0.66 -23.04
CA GLY A 411 3.15 0.09 -23.26
C GLY A 411 4.36 -0.61 -22.66
N SER A 412 4.28 -1.05 -21.41
CA SER A 412 5.38 -1.74 -20.73
C SER A 412 5.62 -3.16 -21.28
N TYR A 413 4.57 -3.87 -21.68
CA TYR A 413 4.69 -5.17 -22.34
C TYR A 413 5.40 -5.06 -23.69
N TYR A 414 5.00 -4.09 -24.53
CA TYR A 414 5.61 -3.89 -25.84
C TYR A 414 7.07 -3.42 -25.71
N LEU A 415 7.36 -2.46 -24.83
CA LEU A 415 8.74 -2.05 -24.54
C LEU A 415 9.60 -3.20 -24.03
N GLY A 416 9.05 -4.05 -23.16
CA GLY A 416 9.73 -5.27 -22.69
C GLY A 416 10.09 -6.21 -23.84
N ASN A 417 9.18 -6.42 -24.80
CA ASN A 417 9.48 -7.24 -25.99
C ASN A 417 10.50 -6.59 -26.94
N MET A 418 10.58 -5.26 -26.99
CA MET A 418 11.59 -4.53 -27.77
C MET A 418 12.98 -4.55 -27.12
N SER A 419 13.13 -5.10 -25.91
CA SER A 419 14.40 -5.14 -25.18
C SER A 419 15.48 -6.00 -25.85
N GLY A 420 15.10 -6.85 -26.80
CA GLY A 420 15.97 -7.86 -27.41
C GLY A 420 16.01 -9.17 -26.63
N VAL A 421 15.40 -9.22 -25.43
CA VAL A 421 15.26 -10.44 -24.64
C VAL A 421 13.96 -11.16 -25.01
N PRO A 422 14.00 -12.43 -25.43
CA PRO A 422 12.81 -13.21 -25.74
C PRO A 422 11.83 -13.28 -24.56
N HIS A 423 10.54 -13.11 -24.85
CA HIS A 423 9.44 -13.20 -23.87
C HIS A 423 9.54 -12.23 -22.68
N ALA A 424 10.32 -11.15 -22.79
CA ALA A 424 10.52 -10.18 -21.72
C ALA A 424 9.35 -9.19 -21.50
N GLY A 425 8.29 -9.24 -22.30
CA GLY A 425 7.12 -8.37 -22.14
C GLY A 425 6.48 -8.46 -20.76
N LEU A 426 6.33 -9.68 -20.21
CA LEU A 426 5.75 -9.88 -18.87
C LEU A 426 6.62 -9.27 -17.78
N PHE A 427 7.94 -9.44 -17.88
CA PHE A 427 8.87 -8.77 -16.97
C PHE A 427 8.80 -7.25 -17.13
N GLY A 428 8.61 -6.74 -18.36
CA GLY A 428 8.33 -5.32 -18.61
C GLY A 428 7.14 -4.79 -17.80
N THR A 429 6.03 -5.54 -17.75
CA THR A 429 4.88 -5.19 -16.91
C THR A 429 5.23 -5.24 -15.42
N ALA A 430 6.03 -6.20 -14.97
CA ALA A 430 6.49 -6.27 -13.58
C ALA A 430 7.34 -5.05 -13.21
N VAL A 431 8.24 -4.62 -14.11
CA VAL A 431 9.06 -3.42 -13.90
C VAL A 431 8.17 -2.17 -13.84
N ALA A 432 7.10 -2.10 -14.62
CA ALA A 432 6.11 -1.02 -14.50
C ALA A 432 5.35 -1.06 -13.16
N THR A 433 4.92 -2.23 -12.69
CA THR A 433 4.36 -2.40 -11.34
C THR A 433 5.35 -1.89 -10.30
N MET A 434 6.64 -2.23 -10.44
CA MET A 434 7.67 -1.73 -9.54
C MET A 434 7.81 -0.21 -9.60
N GLY A 435 7.72 0.38 -10.79
CA GLY A 435 7.73 1.83 -10.99
C GLY A 435 6.60 2.51 -10.22
N MET A 436 5.38 2.01 -10.40
CA MET A 436 4.20 2.53 -9.70
C MET A 436 4.39 2.52 -8.19
N LEU A 437 4.89 1.40 -7.65
CA LEU A 437 5.14 1.16 -6.23
C LEU A 437 6.41 1.81 -5.69
N GLY A 438 7.21 2.45 -6.54
CA GLY A 438 8.45 3.12 -6.13
C GLY A 438 8.19 4.19 -5.07
N THR A 439 7.03 4.85 -5.12
CA THR A 439 6.64 5.90 -4.17
C THR A 439 5.62 5.44 -3.12
N ALA A 440 5.44 4.12 -2.95
CA ALA A 440 4.39 3.57 -2.07
C ALA A 440 4.48 4.08 -0.62
N ALA A 441 5.70 4.24 -0.08
CA ALA A 441 5.88 4.77 1.27
C ALA A 441 5.41 6.22 1.42
N TYR A 442 5.55 7.04 0.38
CA TYR A 442 5.02 8.41 0.37
C TYR A 442 3.49 8.42 0.26
N ILE A 443 2.93 7.59 -0.63
CA ILE A 443 1.47 7.46 -0.76
C ILE A 443 0.85 7.02 0.56
N LEU A 444 1.42 6.01 1.22
CA LEU A 444 0.96 5.55 2.53
C LEU A 444 1.10 6.62 3.62
N ALA A 445 2.16 7.46 3.56
CA ALA A 445 2.27 8.60 4.47
C ALA A 445 1.11 9.59 4.30
N MET A 446 0.66 9.83 3.06
CA MET A 446 -0.54 10.64 2.78
C MET A 446 -1.84 9.94 3.17
N ASP A 447 -1.91 8.62 3.05
CA ASP A 447 -3.07 7.85 3.48
C ASP A 447 -3.29 8.01 4.98
N THR A 448 -2.26 7.68 5.76
CA THR A 448 -2.31 7.75 7.23
C THR A 448 -2.38 9.20 7.74
N PHE A 449 -1.96 10.18 6.93
CA PHE A 449 -2.21 11.59 7.23
C PHE A 449 -3.71 11.86 7.43
N GLY A 450 -4.58 11.29 6.61
CA GLY A 450 -6.02 11.53 6.67
C GLY A 450 -6.64 11.18 8.04
N PRO A 451 -6.59 9.92 8.49
CA PRO A 451 -7.09 9.51 9.81
C PRO A 451 -6.46 10.29 10.97
N ILE A 452 -5.19 10.70 10.85
CA ILE A 452 -4.53 11.50 11.89
C ILE A 452 -5.16 12.89 12.00
N THR A 453 -5.49 13.52 10.88
CA THR A 453 -6.10 14.85 10.86
C THR A 453 -7.59 14.83 11.19
N ASP A 454 -8.27 13.74 10.83
CA ASP A 454 -9.66 13.42 11.17
C ASP A 454 -9.83 13.37 12.70
N ASN A 455 -9.07 12.47 13.34
CA ASN A 455 -9.01 12.40 14.80
C ASN A 455 -8.54 13.69 15.47
N ALA A 456 -7.64 14.46 14.83
CA ALA A 456 -7.24 15.74 15.38
C ALA A 456 -8.43 16.73 15.42
N GLY A 457 -9.28 16.71 14.39
CA GLY A 457 -10.54 17.46 14.35
C GLY A 457 -11.48 17.03 15.48
N GLY A 458 -11.74 15.72 15.61
CA GLY A 458 -12.61 15.20 16.66
C GLY A 458 -12.12 15.53 18.08
N ILE A 459 -10.80 15.47 18.33
CA ILE A 459 -10.21 15.90 19.62
C ILE A 459 -10.41 17.41 19.84
N VAL A 460 -10.24 18.24 18.81
CA VAL A 460 -10.44 19.70 18.88
C VAL A 460 -11.88 20.04 19.24
N GLU A 461 -12.85 19.37 18.62
CA GLU A 461 -14.28 19.58 18.87
C GLU A 461 -14.71 19.10 20.25
N MET A 462 -14.40 17.85 20.60
CA MET A 462 -14.76 17.29 21.92
C MET A 462 -14.09 18.03 23.09
N SER A 463 -12.92 18.62 22.88
CA SER A 463 -12.25 19.43 23.89
C SER A 463 -12.69 20.91 23.92
N GLN A 464 -13.68 21.27 23.10
CA GLN A 464 -14.29 22.60 23.00
C GLN A 464 -13.25 23.70 22.75
N GLN A 465 -12.32 23.44 21.82
CA GLN A 465 -11.37 24.47 21.39
C GLN A 465 -12.08 25.55 20.55
N PRO A 466 -11.46 26.74 20.41
CA PRO A 466 -12.01 27.81 19.57
C PRO A 466 -12.27 27.40 18.12
N GLU A 467 -13.28 28.01 17.50
CA GLU A 467 -13.75 27.69 16.13
C GLU A 467 -12.65 27.87 15.06
N ASP A 468 -11.74 28.83 15.25
CA ASP A 468 -10.61 29.03 14.32
C ASP A 468 -9.65 27.84 14.29
N VAL A 469 -9.55 27.09 15.39
CA VAL A 469 -8.78 25.84 15.46
C VAL A 469 -9.50 24.72 14.70
N ARG A 470 -10.82 24.59 14.86
CA ARG A 470 -11.63 23.62 14.10
C ARG A 470 -11.56 23.89 12.60
N ARG A 471 -11.64 25.16 12.17
CA ARG A 471 -11.47 25.52 10.75
C ARG A 471 -10.11 25.10 10.18
N LYS A 472 -9.04 25.10 10.99
CA LYS A 472 -7.72 24.60 10.55
C LYS A 472 -7.71 23.07 10.44
N THR A 473 -8.35 22.35 11.37
CA THR A 473 -8.44 20.89 11.29
C THR A 473 -9.33 20.45 10.13
N ASP A 474 -10.47 21.10 9.89
CA ASP A 474 -11.38 20.80 8.76
C ASP A 474 -10.65 20.96 7.42
N ARG A 475 -9.78 21.97 7.30
CA ARG A 475 -8.93 22.13 6.10
C ARG A 475 -7.94 20.99 5.92
N LEU A 476 -7.37 20.47 7.00
CA LEU A 476 -6.46 19.33 6.94
C LEU A 476 -7.23 18.03 6.66
N ASP A 477 -8.38 17.85 7.28
CA ASP A 477 -9.23 16.67 7.11
C ASP A 477 -9.83 16.59 5.70
N ALA A 478 -10.29 17.71 5.11
CA ALA A 478 -10.72 17.73 3.72
C ALA A 478 -9.61 17.27 2.74
N VAL A 479 -8.35 17.62 3.04
CA VAL A 479 -7.18 17.10 2.31
C VAL A 479 -6.96 15.62 2.63
N GLY A 480 -7.12 15.22 3.89
CA GLY A 480 -7.11 13.83 4.36
C GLY A 480 -8.11 12.93 3.62
N ASN A 481 -9.33 13.37 3.39
CA ASN A 481 -10.35 12.65 2.64
C ASN A 481 -9.94 12.44 1.18
N THR A 482 -9.31 13.46 0.59
CA THR A 482 -8.72 13.34 -0.75
C THR A 482 -7.58 12.31 -0.76
N THR A 483 -6.69 12.33 0.24
CA THR A 483 -5.55 11.38 0.32
C THR A 483 -5.97 9.95 0.64
N LYS A 484 -6.98 9.74 1.50
CA LYS A 484 -7.61 8.43 1.73
C LYS A 484 -8.11 7.85 0.40
N ALA A 485 -8.77 8.66 -0.43
CA ALA A 485 -9.25 8.21 -1.73
C ALA A 485 -8.10 7.96 -2.73
N LEU A 486 -7.09 8.83 -2.75
CA LEU A 486 -5.89 8.68 -3.57
C LEU A 486 -5.22 7.33 -3.37
N THR A 487 -5.04 6.92 -2.12
CA THR A 487 -4.44 5.65 -1.77
C THR A 487 -5.31 4.48 -2.21
N LYS A 488 -6.63 4.56 -2.06
CA LYS A 488 -7.55 3.53 -2.57
C LYS A 488 -7.44 3.39 -4.08
N GLY A 489 -7.44 4.50 -4.82
CA GLY A 489 -7.24 4.49 -6.26
C GLY A 489 -5.89 3.91 -6.65
N TYR A 490 -4.82 4.33 -5.96
CA TYR A 490 -3.46 3.82 -6.15
C TYR A 490 -3.37 2.30 -5.89
N ALA A 491 -3.96 1.81 -4.81
CA ALA A 491 -4.00 0.39 -4.46
C ALA A 491 -4.77 -0.43 -5.51
N ILE A 492 -5.87 0.10 -6.05
CA ILE A 492 -6.60 -0.57 -7.15
C ILE A 492 -5.73 -0.62 -8.42
N GLY A 493 -5.07 0.49 -8.77
CA GLY A 493 -4.19 0.52 -9.95
C GLY A 493 -3.00 -0.43 -9.80
N SER A 494 -2.38 -0.50 -8.62
CA SER A 494 -1.30 -1.46 -8.36
C SER A 494 -1.82 -2.88 -8.34
N ALA A 495 -2.96 -3.14 -7.69
CA ALA A 495 -3.61 -4.46 -7.66
C ALA A 495 -3.98 -4.95 -9.06
N ALA A 496 -4.39 -4.07 -9.98
CA ALA A 496 -4.67 -4.46 -11.36
C ALA A 496 -3.40 -4.91 -12.10
N LEU A 497 -2.29 -4.18 -11.94
CA LEU A 497 -0.98 -4.59 -12.46
C LEU A 497 -0.45 -5.85 -11.77
N ALA A 498 -0.65 -5.97 -10.46
CA ALA A 498 -0.26 -7.11 -9.65
C ALA A 498 -1.05 -8.36 -10.01
N ALA A 499 -2.35 -8.24 -10.26
CA ALA A 499 -3.20 -9.34 -10.70
C ALA A 499 -2.69 -9.89 -12.04
N PHE A 500 -2.36 -9.02 -12.99
CA PHE A 500 -1.76 -9.45 -14.26
C PHE A 500 -0.38 -10.10 -14.06
N LEU A 501 0.47 -9.52 -13.20
CA LEU A 501 1.78 -10.04 -12.82
C LEU A 501 1.69 -11.43 -12.18
N LEU A 502 0.88 -11.59 -11.15
CA LEU A 502 0.68 -12.84 -10.41
C LEU A 502 0.01 -13.90 -11.27
N PHE A 503 -0.94 -13.51 -12.13
CA PHE A 503 -1.53 -14.42 -13.09
C PHE A 503 -0.50 -14.92 -14.11
N SER A 504 0.40 -14.05 -14.57
CA SER A 504 1.50 -14.43 -15.45
C SER A 504 2.48 -15.38 -14.77
N ALA A 505 2.88 -15.06 -13.52
CA ALA A 505 3.72 -15.94 -12.71
C ALA A 505 3.05 -17.29 -12.45
N TYR A 506 1.73 -17.33 -12.26
CA TYR A 506 0.96 -18.57 -12.14
C TYR A 506 1.00 -19.39 -13.43
N LEU A 507 0.84 -18.78 -14.60
CA LEU A 507 0.94 -19.50 -15.89
C LEU A 507 2.33 -20.10 -16.10
N ASP A 508 3.38 -19.33 -15.79
CA ASP A 508 4.77 -19.80 -15.86
C ASP A 508 5.00 -20.99 -14.91
N GLU A 509 4.48 -20.91 -13.69
CA GLU A 509 4.55 -21.99 -12.71
C GLU A 509 3.82 -23.24 -13.21
N VAL A 510 2.58 -23.11 -13.67
CA VAL A 510 1.81 -24.25 -14.19
C VAL A 510 2.52 -24.90 -15.39
N ALA A 511 3.15 -24.11 -16.25
CA ALA A 511 3.99 -24.61 -17.34
C ALA A 511 5.21 -25.37 -16.82
N HIS A 512 5.86 -24.87 -15.76
CA HIS A 512 6.98 -25.54 -15.08
C HIS A 512 6.57 -26.91 -14.51
N TYR A 513 5.33 -27.03 -14.01
CA TYR A 513 4.75 -28.29 -13.54
C TYR A 513 4.28 -29.24 -14.67
N GLY A 514 4.50 -28.89 -15.94
CA GLY A 514 4.29 -29.76 -17.10
C GLY A 514 2.94 -29.58 -17.80
N LEU A 515 2.07 -28.69 -17.32
CA LEU A 515 0.83 -28.31 -17.99
C LEU A 515 1.11 -27.10 -18.88
N LYS A 516 1.35 -27.35 -20.18
CA LYS A 516 1.56 -26.29 -21.18
C LYS A 516 0.27 -25.52 -21.44
N LEU A 517 -0.04 -24.56 -20.58
CA LEU A 517 -1.05 -23.53 -20.81
C LEU A 517 -0.40 -22.40 -21.62
N GLU A 518 -0.18 -22.63 -22.91
CA GLU A 518 0.40 -21.61 -23.81
C GLU A 518 -0.54 -20.41 -24.00
N SER A 519 -1.85 -20.58 -23.77
CA SER A 519 -2.82 -19.49 -23.79
C SER A 519 -4.03 -19.77 -22.90
N VAL A 520 -4.56 -18.70 -22.28
CA VAL A 520 -5.83 -18.70 -21.57
C VAL A 520 -6.92 -18.34 -22.56
N ASN A 521 -7.51 -19.35 -23.20
CA ASN A 521 -8.53 -19.16 -24.21
C ASN A 521 -9.92 -18.96 -23.56
N ILE A 522 -10.39 -17.71 -23.54
CA ILE A 522 -11.71 -17.35 -22.98
C ILE A 522 -12.89 -18.00 -23.72
N ALA A 523 -12.70 -18.50 -24.95
CA ALA A 523 -13.73 -19.23 -25.68
C ALA A 523 -13.95 -20.67 -25.15
N ARG A 524 -13.09 -21.17 -24.25
CA ARG A 524 -13.29 -22.46 -23.59
C ARG A 524 -14.38 -22.32 -22.52
N PRO A 525 -15.42 -23.18 -22.50
CA PRO A 525 -16.51 -23.08 -21.54
C PRO A 525 -16.05 -23.04 -20.08
N GLU A 526 -15.04 -23.83 -19.71
CA GLU A 526 -14.53 -23.89 -18.33
C GLU A 526 -13.86 -22.57 -17.92
N VAL A 527 -13.12 -21.95 -18.84
CA VAL A 527 -12.46 -20.64 -18.60
C VAL A 527 -13.50 -19.53 -18.54
N PHE A 528 -14.50 -19.55 -19.43
CA PHE A 528 -15.57 -18.56 -19.43
C PHE A 528 -16.43 -18.62 -18.16
N VAL A 529 -16.85 -19.83 -17.76
CA VAL A 529 -17.61 -20.06 -16.51
C VAL A 529 -16.76 -19.65 -15.30
N GLY A 530 -15.47 -20.01 -15.28
CA GLY A 530 -14.54 -19.55 -14.25
C GLY A 530 -14.46 -18.01 -14.17
N GLY A 531 -14.39 -17.33 -15.31
CA GLY A 531 -14.42 -15.87 -15.40
C GLY A 531 -15.72 -15.25 -14.90
N LEU A 532 -16.88 -15.83 -15.27
CA LEU A 532 -18.19 -15.37 -14.79
C LEU A 532 -18.36 -15.54 -13.27
N LEU A 533 -17.99 -16.71 -12.74
CA LEU A 533 -18.03 -16.96 -11.29
C LEU A 533 -17.05 -16.06 -10.55
N GLY A 534 -15.86 -15.83 -11.11
CA GLY A 534 -14.88 -14.89 -10.56
C GLY A 534 -15.41 -13.46 -10.51
N ALA A 535 -16.06 -12.98 -11.57
CA ALA A 535 -16.65 -11.64 -11.61
C ALA A 535 -17.83 -11.47 -10.64
N MET A 536 -18.58 -12.54 -10.34
CA MET A 536 -19.69 -12.52 -9.37
C MET A 536 -19.21 -12.41 -7.90
N LEU A 537 -18.00 -12.86 -7.60
CA LEU A 537 -17.45 -12.82 -6.23
C LEU A 537 -17.00 -11.42 -5.79
N VAL A 538 -16.83 -10.50 -6.75
CA VAL A 538 -16.47 -9.09 -6.55
C VAL A 538 -17.75 -8.26 -6.49
#